data_AF-A0A0F3MBG5-F1
#
_entry.id   AF-A0A0F3MBG5-F1
#
_cell.length_a   1.000
_cell.length_b   1.000
_cell.length_c   1.000
_cell.angle_alpha   90.00
_cell.angle_beta   90.00
_cell.angle_gamma   90.00
#
_symmetry.space_group_name_H-M   'P 1'
#
loop_
_entity.id
_entity.type
_entity.pdbx_description
1 polymer ?
#
loop_
_entity_poly.entity_id
_entity_poly.type
_entity_poly.pdbx_seq_one_letter_code
_entity_poly.pdbx_strand_id
1 'polypeptide(L)'
;MPILNKHEKHNISVIVDQLVIDNTARSKITSSLESALQLSDGIIYAKKTATSMQNNNAQCTFQNQDVIVLSEKYSCPVSGFQLPKIEPRMFSFKQSIWCL
;
A
#
# COMPACT_ATOMS: atom_id res chain seq x y z
N MET A 1 13.97 8.11 -19.32
CA MET A 1 13.81 7.23 -18.15
C MET A 1 15.18 7.04 -17.52
N PRO A 2 15.33 7.15 -16.19
CA PRO A 2 16.63 6.99 -15.52
C PRO A 2 17.18 5.58 -15.75
N ILE A 3 18.50 5.47 -15.90
CA ILE A 3 19.18 4.18 -16.13
C ILE A 3 19.33 3.49 -14.77
N LEU A 4 18.63 2.37 -14.58
CA LEU A 4 18.69 1.58 -13.34
C LEU A 4 19.80 0.53 -13.44
N ASN A 5 20.65 0.46 -12.41
CA ASN A 5 21.71 -0.54 -12.34
C ASN A 5 21.14 -1.94 -12.08
N LYS A 6 21.47 -2.92 -12.92
CA LYS A 6 20.98 -4.31 -12.81
C LYS A 6 21.40 -5.02 -11.51
N HIS A 7 22.49 -4.59 -10.87
CA HIS A 7 23.03 -5.24 -9.68
C HIS A 7 22.44 -4.75 -8.35
N GLU A 8 21.58 -3.74 -8.39
CA GLU A 8 21.01 -3.12 -7.20
C GLU A 8 19.53 -3.40 -7.07
N LYS A 9 19.05 -3.52 -5.83
CA LYS A 9 17.63 -3.63 -5.53
C LYS A 9 17.00 -2.25 -5.61
N HIS A 10 16.05 -2.06 -6.52
CA HIS A 10 15.33 -0.81 -6.69
C HIS A 10 13.93 -0.91 -6.08
N ASN A 11 13.54 0.11 -5.30
CA ASN A 11 12.16 0.30 -4.89
C ASN A 11 11.54 1.37 -5.80
N ILE A 12 10.54 0.99 -6.59
CA ILE A 12 9.86 1.88 -7.51
C ILE A 12 8.45 2.11 -6.95
N SER A 13 8.19 3.34 -6.52
CA SER A 13 6.87 3.78 -6.08
C SER A 13 6.31 4.76 -7.10
N VAL A 14 5.04 4.56 -7.45
CA VAL A 14 4.30 5.45 -8.36
C VAL A 14 3.27 6.22 -7.55
N ILE A 15 3.28 7.54 -7.68
CA ILE A 15 2.24 8.40 -7.10
C ILE A 15 1.07 8.38 -8.07
N VAL A 16 -0.06 7.84 -7.63
CA VAL A 16 -1.27 7.72 -8.46
C VAL A 16 -2.10 8.99 -8.39
N ASP A 17 -2.30 9.54 -7.19
CA ASP A 17 -3.14 10.72 -6.99
C ASP A 17 -2.78 11.47 -5.70
N GLN A 18 -3.13 12.75 -5.65
CA GLN A 18 -3.02 13.61 -4.47
C GLN A 18 -4.38 14.26 -4.19
N LEU A 19 -4.96 13.92 -3.04
CA LEU A 19 -6.33 14.26 -2.71
C LEU A 19 -6.39 15.05 -1.40
N VAL A 20 -7.31 16.02 -1.36
CA VAL A 20 -7.72 16.72 -0.13
C VAL A 20 -8.97 16.03 0.42
N ILE A 21 -8.97 15.75 1.73
CA ILE A 21 -10.07 15.02 2.37
C ILE A 21 -11.24 15.98 2.59
N ASP A 22 -12.22 15.92 1.68
CA ASP A 22 -13.48 16.65 1.76
C ASP A 22 -14.68 15.68 1.72
N ASN A 23 -15.85 16.12 2.19
CA ASN A 23 -17.05 15.27 2.25
C ASN A 23 -17.56 14.84 0.85
N THR A 24 -17.23 15.60 -0.20
CA THR A 24 -17.57 15.31 -1.59
C THR A 24 -16.53 14.44 -2.30
N ALA A 25 -15.35 14.25 -1.71
CA ALA A 25 -14.21 13.58 -2.35
C ALA A 25 -14.32 12.05 -2.39
N ARG A 26 -15.36 11.46 -1.77
CA ARG A 26 -15.51 9.99 -1.62
C ARG A 26 -15.41 9.23 -2.95
N SER A 27 -16.10 9.70 -3.99
CA SER A 27 -16.08 9.03 -5.31
C SER A 27 -14.71 9.08 -5.96
N LYS A 28 -13.99 10.20 -5.82
CA LYS A 28 -12.62 10.35 -6.34
C LYS A 28 -11.67 9.43 -5.61
N ILE A 29 -11.69 9.43 -4.27
CA ILE A 29 -10.86 8.55 -3.45
C ILE A 29 -11.05 7.09 -3.87
N THR A 30 -12.30 6.66 -4.08
CA THR A 30 -12.60 5.29 -4.48
C THR A 30 -11.99 4.94 -5.84
N SER A 31 -12.17 5.80 -6.84
CA SER A 31 -11.62 5.60 -8.19
C SER A 31 -10.08 5.58 -8.21
N SER A 32 -9.44 6.46 -7.44
CA SER A 32 -7.97 6.54 -7.34
C SER A 32 -7.41 5.31 -6.61
N LEU A 33 -8.12 4.81 -5.59
CA LEU A 33 -7.73 3.64 -4.84
C LEU A 33 -7.86 2.36 -5.69
N GLU A 34 -8.92 2.22 -6.48
CA GLU A 34 -9.09 1.12 -7.43
C GLU A 34 -7.98 1.11 -8.50
N SER A 35 -7.68 2.28 -9.07
CA SER A 35 -6.61 2.43 -10.06
C SER A 35 -5.23 2.08 -9.47
N ALA A 36 -4.99 2.49 -8.22
CA ALA A 36 -3.75 2.17 -7.53
C ALA A 36 -3.63 0.67 -7.23
N LEU A 37 -4.70 0.01 -6.73
CA LEU A 37 -4.70 -1.43 -6.43
C LEU A 37 -4.41 -2.27 -7.67
N GLN A 38 -4.96 -1.88 -8.82
CA GLN A 38 -4.72 -2.55 -10.10
C GLN A 38 -3.25 -2.45 -10.54
N LEU A 39 -2.58 -1.32 -10.27
CA LEU A 39 -1.17 -1.11 -10.64
C LEU A 39 -0.19 -1.78 -9.68
N SER A 40 -0.56 -1.94 -8.40
CA SER A 40 0.34 -2.40 -7.34
C SER A 40 0.06 -3.81 -6.82
N ASP A 41 -0.69 -4.61 -7.60
CA ASP A 41 -1.11 -5.98 -7.26
C ASP A 41 -1.77 -6.10 -5.89
N GLY A 42 -2.54 -5.08 -5.50
CA GLY A 42 -3.36 -5.07 -4.31
C GLY A 42 -2.73 -4.50 -3.03
N ILE A 43 -1.58 -3.80 -3.10
CA ILE A 43 -0.97 -3.11 -1.94
C ILE A 43 -0.84 -1.60 -2.20
N ILE A 44 -1.32 -0.76 -1.29
CA ILE A 44 -1.24 0.71 -1.41
C ILE A 44 -0.56 1.31 -0.20
N TYR A 45 0.24 2.35 -0.43
CA TYR A 45 0.82 3.21 0.59
C TYR A 45 0.17 4.59 0.50
N ALA A 46 -0.62 4.95 1.50
CA ALA A 46 -1.23 6.28 1.61
C ALA A 46 -0.40 7.13 2.58
N LYS A 47 0.14 8.24 2.09
CA LYS A 47 0.93 9.17 2.90
C LYS A 47 0.11 10.41 3.24
N LYS A 48 0.01 10.75 4.53
CA LYS A 48 -0.55 12.04 4.94
C LYS A 48 0.49 13.13 4.70
N THR A 49 0.07 14.20 4.04
CA THR A 49 0.91 15.40 3.87
C THR A 49 0.48 16.39 4.94
N ALA A 50 1.38 16.76 5.85
CA ALA A 50 1.08 17.68 6.93
C ALA A 50 0.85 19.09 6.38
N THR A 51 -0.40 19.46 6.12
CA THR A 51 -0.83 20.86 6.12
C THR A 51 -1.00 21.31 7.56
N SER A 52 0.12 21.51 8.25
CA SER A 52 0.20 22.56 9.26
C SER A 52 1.55 23.23 9.08
N MET A 53 1.50 24.44 8.50
CA MET A 53 2.62 25.36 8.54
C MET A 53 3.02 25.55 10.01
N GLN A 54 4.18 25.06 10.39
CA GLN A 54 4.90 25.62 11.53
C GLN A 54 6.41 25.56 11.21
N ASN A 55 6.91 26.73 10.81
CA ASN A 55 8.31 27.15 10.71
C ASN A 55 9.10 26.79 9.43
N ASN A 56 9.55 27.88 8.79
CA ASN A 56 10.38 28.02 7.59
C ASN A 56 11.80 27.42 7.68
N ASN A 57 12.00 26.27 8.33
CA ASN A 57 13.27 25.52 8.32
C ASN A 57 13.07 24.04 8.70
N ALA A 58 11.87 23.48 8.52
CA ALA A 58 11.63 22.07 8.75
C ALA A 58 11.96 21.28 7.48
N GLN A 59 13.21 20.82 7.40
CA GLN A 59 13.59 19.71 6.55
C GLN A 59 12.53 18.61 6.72
N CYS A 60 11.88 18.21 5.61
CA CYS A 60 10.86 17.17 5.57
C CYS A 60 11.43 15.89 6.19
N THR A 61 11.34 15.75 7.50
CA THR A 61 11.88 14.61 8.22
C THR A 61 10.76 13.60 8.23
N PHE A 62 10.88 12.64 7.33
CA PHE A 62 9.95 11.54 7.11
C PHE A 62 9.90 10.67 8.38
N GLN A 63 9.01 10.99 9.31
CA GLN A 63 8.70 10.10 10.42
C GLN A 63 7.79 8.99 9.88
N ASN A 64 8.11 7.73 10.21
CA ASN A 64 7.39 6.52 9.78
C ASN A 64 5.91 6.45 10.23
N GLN A 65 5.42 7.48 10.93
CA GLN A 65 4.08 7.54 11.54
C GLN A 65 2.98 8.06 10.59
N ASP A 66 3.33 8.56 9.40
CA ASP A 66 2.38 9.19 8.46
C ASP A 66 2.00 8.33 7.26
N VAL A 67 2.51 7.09 7.18
CA VAL A 67 2.25 6.17 6.06
C VAL A 67 1.30 5.06 6.52
N ILE A 68 0.13 5.01 5.89
CA ILE A 68 -0.86 3.96 6.08
C ILE A 68 -0.68 2.94 4.95
N VAL A 69 -0.50 1.68 5.31
CA VAL A 69 -0.43 0.59 4.33
C VAL A 69 -1.80 -0.10 4.27
N LEU A 70 -2.32 -0.25 3.06
CA LEU A 70 -3.60 -0.90 2.79
C LEU A 70 -3.36 -2.07 1.83
N SER A 71 -4.08 -3.16 2.01
CA SER A 71 -4.00 -4.33 1.13
C SER A 71 -5.39 -4.92 0.88
N GLU A 72 -5.70 -5.22 -0.38
CA GLU A 72 -6.93 -5.93 -0.76
C GLU A 72 -6.79 -7.45 -0.56
N LYS A 73 -5.57 -7.96 -0.73
CA LYS A 73 -5.22 -9.36 -0.46
C LYS A 73 -4.76 -9.51 0.99
N TYR A 74 -4.80 -10.73 1.53
CA TYR A 74 -4.22 -11.05 2.83
C TYR A 74 -2.68 -11.11 2.74
N SER A 75 -2.07 -10.00 2.31
CA SER A 75 -0.65 -9.87 2.01
C SER A 75 0.07 -9.18 3.15
N CYS A 76 1.16 -9.79 3.64
CA CYS A 76 2.03 -9.12 4.59
C CYS A 76 2.89 -8.06 3.86
N PRO A 77 2.85 -6.78 4.30
CA PRO A 77 3.58 -5.71 3.62
C PRO A 77 5.10 -5.79 3.81
N VAL A 78 5.59 -6.59 4.76
CA VAL A 78 7.01 -6.73 5.07
C VAL A 78 7.62 -7.95 4.36
N SER A 79 6.89 -9.06 4.29
CA SER A 79 7.39 -10.32 3.71
C SER A 79 6.86 -10.63 2.31
N GLY A 80 5.87 -9.88 1.81
CA GLY A 80 5.23 -10.13 0.51
C GLY A 80 4.43 -11.44 0.46
N PHE A 81 4.27 -12.13 1.60
CA PHE A 81 3.51 -13.37 1.68
C PHE A 81 2.02 -13.08 1.52
N GLN A 82 1.40 -13.68 0.51
CA GLN A 82 -0.04 -13.55 0.24
C GLN A 82 -0.75 -14.80 0.74
N LEU A 83 -1.67 -14.65 1.69
CA LEU A 83 -2.56 -15.76 2.07
C LEU A 83 -3.71 -15.88 1.06
N PRO A 84 -4.09 -17.11 0.69
CA PRO A 84 -5.33 -17.34 -0.02
C PRO A 84 -6.53 -16.93 0.84
N LYS A 85 -7.67 -16.69 0.20
CA LYS A 85 -8.91 -16.32 0.88
C LYS A 85 -9.22 -17.32 2.00
N ILE A 86 -9.42 -16.80 3.21
CA ILE A 86 -9.69 -17.62 4.38
C ILE A 86 -11.06 -18.27 4.21
N GLU A 87 -11.06 -19.60 4.04
CA GLU A 87 -12.27 -20.40 3.95
C GLU A 87 -12.30 -21.40 5.11
N PRO A 88 -13.49 -21.73 5.67
CA PRO A 88 -13.59 -22.61 6.85
C PRO A 88 -12.89 -23.97 6.68
N ARG A 89 -12.82 -24.49 5.44
CA ARG A 89 -12.13 -25.75 5.10
C ARG A 89 -10.62 -25.72 5.37
N MET A 90 -9.98 -24.55 5.40
CA MET A 90 -8.56 -24.46 5.77
C MET A 90 -8.32 -24.76 7.25
N PHE A 91 -9.34 -24.70 8.11
CA PHE A 91 -9.21 -25.09 9.52
C PHE A 91 -9.67 -26.54 9.76
N SER A 92 -9.94 -27.29 8.69
CA SER A 92 -10.36 -28.68 8.76
C SER A 92 -9.16 -29.62 8.67
N PHE A 93 -8.88 -30.33 9.77
CA PHE A 93 -7.86 -31.40 9.83
C PHE A 93 -8.18 -32.62 8.94
N LYS A 94 -9.26 -32.57 8.17
CA LYS A 94 -9.65 -33.58 7.16
C LYS A 94 -9.16 -33.24 5.75
N GLN A 95 -8.67 -32.03 5.50
CA GLN A 95 -8.17 -31.61 4.19
C GLN A 95 -6.63 -31.74 4.11
N SER A 96 -6.15 -32.35 3.02
CA SER A 96 -4.73 -32.61 2.72
C SER A 96 -3.89 -31.35 2.37
N ILE A 97 -4.37 -30.14 2.67
CA ILE A 97 -3.69 -28.89 2.31
C ILE A 97 -2.61 -28.47 3.33
N TRP A 98 -2.55 -29.14 4.49
CA TRP A 98 -1.62 -28.83 5.59
C TRP A 98 -0.33 -29.65 5.58
N CYS A 99 -0.07 -30.48 4.56
CA CYS A 99 1.07 -31.40 4.54
C CYS A 99 1.88 -31.39 3.23
N LEU A 100 1.88 -30.27 2.51
CA LEU A 100 2.77 -30.04 1.35
C LEU A 100 3.65 -28.83 1.60
#